data_AF-D8JD39-F1
#
_entry.id   AF-D8JD39-F1
#
_cell.length_a   1.000
_cell.length_b   1.000
_cell.length_c   1.000
_cell.angle_alpha   90.00
_cell.angle_beta   90.00
_cell.angle_gamma   90.00
#
_symmetry.space_group_name_H-M   'P 1'
#
loop_
_entity.id
_entity.type
_entity.pdbx_description
1 polymer ?
#
loop_
_entity_poly.entity_id
_entity_poly.type
_entity_poly.pdbx_seq_one_letter_code
_entity_poly.pdbx_strand_id
1 'polypeptide(L)' 'MELVREIATTEPESVRELARRVDRDVGRVSRDLDTLYKAEVIEYEQKGRAKQPVLAHENIFVWPVVYDGSVLEENVQK' A
#
# COMPACT_ATOMS: atom_id res chain seq x y z
N MET A 1 6.65 -0.64 -0.88
CA MET A 1 6.23 -0.68 -2.30
C MET A 1 5.19 -1.74 -2.66
N GLU A 2 5.24 -2.91 -2.02
CA GLU A 2 4.33 -4.04 -2.30
C GLU A 2 2.85 -3.65 -2.39
N LEU A 3 2.31 -2.94 -1.39
CA LEU A 3 0.88 -2.59 -1.34
C LEU A 3 0.40 -1.73 -2.52
N VAL A 4 1.17 -0.70 -2.90
CA VAL A 4 0.81 0.19 -4.02
C VAL A 4 0.76 -0.59 -5.33
N ARG A 5 1.74 -1.48 -5.55
CA ARG A 5 1.76 -2.35 -6.72
C ARG A 5 0.57 -3.31 -6.74
N GLU A 6 0.30 -3.97 -5.62
CA GLU A 6 -0.78 -4.95 -5.55
C GLU A 6 -2.17 -4.32 -5.74
N ILE A 7 -2.38 -3.11 -5.20
CA ILE A 7 -3.61 -2.32 -5.45
C ILE A 7 -3.75 -2.01 -6.95
N ALA A 8 -2.67 -1.54 -7.58
CA ALA A 8 -2.66 -1.20 -9.00
C ALA A 8 -2.93 -2.41 -9.92
N THR A 9 -2.49 -3.61 -9.53
CA THR A 9 -2.58 -4.81 -10.39
C THR A 9 -3.81 -5.65 -10.13
N THR A 10 -4.38 -5.61 -8.93
CA THR A 10 -5.45 -6.55 -8.54
C THR A 10 -6.75 -5.91 -8.11
N GLU A 11 -6.77 -4.59 -7.89
CA GLU A 11 -7.96 -3.85 -7.45
C GLU A 11 -8.72 -4.58 -6.31
N PRO A 12 -8.04 -4.87 -5.18
CA PRO A 12 -8.60 -5.72 -4.13
C PRO A 12 -9.88 -5.09 -3.58
N GLU A 13 -10.91 -5.89 -3.32
CA GLU A 13 -12.22 -5.40 -2.88
C GLU A 13 -12.24 -4.96 -1.42
N SER A 14 -11.21 -5.31 -0.66
CA SER A 14 -11.08 -4.93 0.75
C SER A 14 -9.65 -5.00 1.26
N VAL A 15 -9.39 -4.32 2.38
CA VAL A 15 -8.12 -4.41 3.13
C VAL A 15 -7.77 -5.87 3.50
N ARG A 16 -8.77 -6.70 3.84
CA ARG A 16 -8.56 -8.12 4.17
C ARG A 16 -8.14 -8.95 2.96
N GLU A 17 -8.70 -8.65 1.79
CA GLU A 17 -8.30 -9.32 0.57
C GLU A 17 -6.87 -8.94 0.18
N LEU A 18 -6.55 -7.65 0.19
CA LEU A 18 -5.19 -7.17 -0.06
C LEU A 18 -4.19 -7.86 0.87
N ALA A 19 -4.49 -7.92 2.17
CA ALA A 19 -3.62 -8.56 3.16
C ALA A 19 -3.36 -10.04 2.86
N ARG A 20 -4.37 -10.79 2.39
CA ARG A 20 -4.19 -12.19 1.94
C ARG A 20 -3.33 -12.28 0.69
N ARG A 21 -3.48 -11.36 -0.27
CA ARG A 21 -2.71 -11.36 -1.52
C ARG A 21 -1.22 -11.13 -1.28
N VAL A 22 -0.89 -10.25 -0.34
CA VAL A 22 0.50 -9.96 0.04
C VAL A 22 1.04 -10.87 1.14
N ASP A 23 0.28 -11.89 1.56
CA ASP A 23 0.63 -12.80 2.67
C ASP A 23 1.08 -12.08 3.96
N ARG A 24 0.32 -11.06 4.38
CA ARG A 24 0.61 -10.26 5.58
C ARG A 24 -0.57 -10.19 6.52
N ASP A 25 -0.28 -9.97 7.80
CA ASP A 25 -1.29 -9.69 8.81
C ASP A 25 -2.10 -8.42 8.46
N VAL A 26 -3.43 -8.51 8.60
CA VAL A 26 -4.36 -7.43 8.23
C VAL A 26 -4.14 -6.16 9.06
N GLY A 27 -3.73 -6.28 10.32
CA GLY A 27 -3.48 -5.13 11.20
C GLY A 27 -2.20 -4.39 10.84
N ARG A 28 -1.17 -5.09 10.34
CA ARG A 28 0.02 -4.47 9.74
C ARG A 28 -0.34 -3.77 8.43
N VAL A 29 -1.05 -4.45 7.52
CA VAL A 29 -1.47 -3.87 6.24
C VAL A 29 -2.33 -2.63 6.44
N SER A 30 -3.30 -2.68 7.36
CA SER A 30 -4.16 -1.53 7.64
C SER A 30 -3.39 -0.31 8.16
N ARG A 31 -2.30 -0.49 8.90
CA ARG A 31 -1.46 0.62 9.38
C ARG A 31 -0.66 1.24 8.24
N ASP A 32 -0.08 0.42 7.38
CA ASP A 32 0.64 0.92 6.21
C ASP A 32 -0.30 1.66 5.25
N LEU A 33 -1.52 1.14 5.04
CA LEU A 33 -2.53 1.82 4.23
C LEU A 33 -2.99 3.14 4.85
N ASP A 34 -3.02 3.26 6.18
CA ASP A 34 -3.29 4.55 6.85
C ASP A 34 -2.19 5.58 6.57
N THR A 35 -0.92 5.16 6.53
CA THR A 35 0.19 6.02 6.08
C THR A 35 0.01 6.46 4.63
N LEU A 36 -0.32 5.53 3.73
CA LEU A 36 -0.54 5.84 2.31
C LEU A 36 -1.75 6.75 2.09
N TYR A 37 -2.83 6.54 2.84
CA TYR A 37 -4.03 7.37 2.77
C TYR A 37 -3.74 8.80 3.22
N LYS A 38 -3.02 8.98 4.34
CA LYS A 38 -2.60 10.29 4.84
C LYS A 38 -1.65 11.02 3.90
N ALA A 39 -0.89 10.27 3.11
CA ALA A 39 -0.01 10.79 2.07
C ALA A 39 -0.73 11.00 0.73
N GLU A 40 -2.04 10.81 0.67
CA GLU A 40 -2.87 10.94 -0.54
C GLU A 40 -2.41 10.03 -1.69
N VAL A 41 -1.74 8.91 -1.38
CA VAL A 41 -1.33 7.91 -2.38
C VAL A 41 -2.50 6.99 -2.74
N ILE A 42 -3.36 6.73 -1.75
CA ILE A 42 -4.56 5.91 -1.90
C ILE A 42 -5.78 6.65 -1.34
N GLU A 43 -6.95 6.24 -1.81
CA GLU A 43 -8.23 6.58 -1.21
C GLU A 43 -8.97 5.31 -0.78
N TYR A 44 -10.04 5.51 -0.01
CA TYR A 44 -10.95 4.43 0.33
C TYR A 44 -12.31 4.66 -0.33
N GLU A 45 -12.70 3.73 -1.19
CA GLU A 45 -14.04 3.68 -1.73
C GLU A 45 -14.92 2.74 -0.90
N GLN A 46 -16.24 2.99 -0.94
CA GLN A 46 -17.23 2.10 -0.36
C GLN A 46 -17.70 1.11 -1.42
N LYS A 47 -17.19 -0.13 -1.35
CA LYS A 47 -17.70 -1.26 -2.12
C LYS A 47 -18.48 -2.18 -1.17
N GLY A 48 -19.79 -1.94 -1.09
CA GLY A 48 -20.66 -2.63 -0.13
C GLY A 48 -20.35 -2.24 1.32
N ARG A 49 -20.04 -3.22 2.18
CA ARG A 49 -19.73 -3.00 3.61
C ARG A 49 -18.23 -2.88 3.91
N ALA A 50 -17.37 -3.10 2.92
CA ALA A 50 -15.93 -3.08 3.10
C ALA A 50 -15.34 -1.76 2.61
N LYS A 51 -14.22 -1.37 3.23
CA LYS A 51 -13.35 -0.31 2.72
C LYS A 51 -12.46 -0.90 1.64
N GLN A 52 -12.64 -0.43 0.41
CA GLN A 52 -11.82 -0.80 -0.73
C GLN A 52 -10.67 0.21 -0.86
N PRO A 53 -9.40 -0.19 -0.75
CA PRO A 53 -8.29 0.71 -1.04
C PRO A 53 -8.10 0.84 -2.57
N VAL A 54 -8.05 2.06 -3.07
CA VAL A 54 -7.83 2.37 -4.50
C VAL A 54 -6.71 3.41 -4.63
N LEU A 55 -6.03 3.48 -5.78
CA LEU A 55 -5.05 4.55 -6.01
C LEU A 55 -5.74 5.90 -6.16
N ALA A 56 -5.24 6.93 -5.48
CA ALA A 56 -5.78 8.29 -5.58
C ALA A 56 -5.43 8.96 -6.93
N HIS A 57 -4.42 8.44 -7.61
CA HIS A 57 -3.87 9.02 -8.83
C HIS A 57 -3.64 7.95 -9.88
N GLU A 58 -3.87 8.30 -11.15
CA GLU A 58 -3.62 7.41 -12.29
C GLU A 58 -2.14 7.03 -12.42
N ASN A 59 -1.24 7.96 -12.07
CA ASN A 59 0.20 7.79 -12.19
C ASN A 59 0.88 7.99 -10.84
N ILE A 60 1.55 6.96 -10.35
CA ILE A 60 2.35 6.99 -9.13
C ILE A 60 3.80 6.65 -9.47
N PHE A 61 4.70 7.57 -9.16
CA PHE A 61 6.14 7.36 -9.28
C PHE A 61 6.71 7.03 -7.91
N VAL A 62 7.44 5.92 -7.81
CA VAL A 62 8.18 5.60 -6.59
C VAL A 62 9.64 5.38 -6.90
N TRP A 63 10.47 6.11 -6.18
CA TRP A 63 11.90 6.15 -6.36
C TRP A 63 12.59 5.69 -5.08
N PRO A 64 13.60 4.81 -5.19
CA PRO A 64 14.48 4.55 -4.06
C PRO A 64 15.21 5.85 -3.69
N VAL A 65 15.27 6.15 -2.40
CA VAL A 65 16.10 7.25 -1.90
C VAL A 65 17.53 6.73 -1.80
N VAL A 66 18.42 7.31 -2.61
CA VAL A 66 19.86 7.04 -2.57
C VAL A 66 20.54 8.12 -1.75
N TYR A 67 21.29 7.73 -0.73
CA TYR A 67 22.11 8.64 0.07
C TYR A 67 23.56 8.12 0.08
N ASP A 68 24.50 8.99 -0.30
CA ASP A 68 25.94 8.70 -0.34
C ASP A 68 26.30 7.42 -1.13
N GLY A 69 25.68 7.24 -2.30
CA GLY A 69 25.91 6.07 -3.15
C GLY A 69 25.31 4.75 -2.65
N SER A 70 24.56 4.77 -1.54
CA SER A 70 23.84 3.62 -1.01
C SER A 70 22.33 3.84 -1.03
N VAL A 71 21.57 2.80 -1.38
CA VAL A 71 20.11 2.81 -1.21
C VAL A 71 19.85 2.68 0.29
N LEU A 72 19.05 3.59 0.86
CA LEU A 72 18.57 3.43 2.23
C LEU A 72 17.60 2.22 2.25
N GLU A 73 18.08 1.04 2.63
CA GLU A 73 17.20 -0.10 2.84
C GLU A 73 16.33 0.16 4.08
N GLU A 74 15.01 0.05 3.92
CA GLU A 74 14.06 0.10 5.03
C GLU A 74 14.47 -0.98 6.05
N ASN A 75 14.71 -0.58 7.31
CA ASN A 75 15.02 -1.49 8.40
C ASN A 75 13.84 -2.46 8.65
N VAL A 76 13.81 -3.58 7.95
CA VAL A 76 12.90 -4.69 8.23
C VAL A 76 13.48 -5.43 9.43
N GLN A 77 13.12 -5.00 10.63
CA GLN A 77 13.33 -5.78 11.84
C GLN A 77 12.56 -7.10 11.73
N LYS A 78 13.34 -8.19 11.67
CA LYS A 78 12.88 -9.58 11.75
C LYS A 78 12.13 -9.85 13.05
#